data_AF-A0A528BQ62-F1
#
_entry.id   AF-A0A528BQ62-F1
#
_cell.length_a   1.000
_cell.length_b   1.000
_cell.length_c   1.000
_cell.angle_alpha   90.00
_cell.angle_beta   90.00
_cell.angle_gamma   90.00
#
_symmetry.space_group_name_H-M   'P 1'
#
loop_
_entity.id
_entity.type
_entity.pdbx_description
1 polymer ?
#
loop_
_entity_poly.entity_id
_entity_poly.type
_entity_poly.pdbx_seq_one_letter_code
_entity_poly.pdbx_strand_id
1 'polypeptide(L)'
;GQHPEPMANILHKAAAHSNGIYIACADRVGTERGQPFVGRSLIVGPTGWPIAGPASEAGEEILIATINLGDVVQARALSERNDAIGDRRSDVYG
;
A
#
# COMPACT_ATOMS: atom_id res chain seq x y z
N GLY A 1 6.84 -23.81 2.59
CA GLY A 1 6.67 -23.08 3.86
C GLY A 1 6.21 -21.69 3.50
N GLN A 2 5.22 -21.14 4.19
CA GLN A 2 4.70 -19.81 3.86
C GLN A 2 5.78 -18.78 4.21
N HIS A 3 6.37 -18.14 3.20
CA HIS A 3 7.30 -17.05 3.42
C HIS A 3 6.56 -15.91 4.14
N PRO A 4 7.24 -15.19 5.04
CA PRO A 4 6.64 -14.01 5.65
C PRO A 4 6.24 -13.01 4.57
N GLU A 5 5.25 -12.17 4.88
CA GLU A 5 4.86 -11.07 4.01
C GLU A 5 6.08 -10.22 3.62
N PRO A 6 6.25 -9.84 2.34
CA PRO A 6 7.36 -8.98 1.93
C PRO A 6 7.39 -7.69 2.73
N MET A 7 8.59 -7.26 3.12
CA MET A 7 8.77 -5.96 3.75
C MET A 7 8.25 -4.82 2.86
N ALA A 8 8.38 -4.95 1.54
CA ALA A 8 7.79 -4.01 0.59
C ALA A 8 6.27 -3.85 0.81
N ASN A 9 5.53 -4.94 1.01
CA ASN A 9 4.07 -4.86 1.25
C ASN A 9 3.79 -4.15 2.58
N ILE A 10 4.54 -4.47 3.64
CA ILE A 10 4.40 -3.82 4.95
C ILE A 10 4.65 -2.31 4.84
N LEU A 11 5.71 -1.90 4.16
CA LEU A 11 6.07 -0.50 3.97
C LEU A 11 5.00 0.27 3.19
N HIS A 12 4.45 -0.30 2.12
CA HIS A 12 3.40 0.36 1.35
C HIS A 12 2.07 0.42 2.11
N LYS A 13 1.73 -0.60 2.91
CA LYS A 13 0.58 -0.54 3.81
C LYS A 13 0.72 0.57 4.85
N ALA A 14 1.90 0.69 5.47
CA ALA A 14 2.20 1.75 6.42
C ALA A 14 2.16 3.13 5.75
N ALA A 15 2.72 3.27 4.55
CA ALA A 15 2.70 4.51 3.79
C ALA A 15 1.29 4.93 3.39
N ALA A 16 0.46 3.99 2.92
CA ALA A 16 -0.93 4.24 2.59
C ALA A 16 -1.73 4.71 3.81
N HIS A 17 -1.61 3.99 4.93
CA HIS A 17 -2.27 4.34 6.20
C HIS A 17 -1.85 5.72 6.71
N SER A 18 -0.53 5.97 6.78
CA SER A 18 0.01 7.19 7.38
C SER A 18 -0.29 8.45 6.56
N ASN A 19 -0.62 8.30 5.26
CA ASN A 19 -0.89 9.42 4.38
C ASN A 19 -2.35 9.49 3.88
N GLY A 20 -3.17 8.47 4.19
CA GLY A 20 -4.53 8.35 3.67
C GLY A 20 -4.55 8.35 2.14
N ILE A 21 -3.76 7.49 1.49
CA ILE A 21 -3.67 7.41 0.01
C ILE A 21 -3.82 5.99 -0.51
N TYR A 22 -4.32 5.85 -1.74
CA TYR A 22 -4.24 4.59 -2.47
C TYR A 22 -2.82 4.38 -3.01
N ILE A 23 -2.35 3.13 -2.99
CA ILE A 23 -1.06 2.74 -3.58
C ILE A 23 -1.25 1.46 -4.39
N ALA A 24 -0.88 1.49 -5.67
CA ALA A 24 -0.77 0.30 -6.51
C ALA A 24 0.70 -0.11 -6.61
N CYS A 25 1.05 -1.27 -6.06
CA CYS A 25 2.38 -1.85 -6.13
C CYS A 25 2.39 -2.92 -7.21
N ALA A 26 3.18 -2.71 -8.27
CA ALA A 26 3.39 -3.69 -9.33
C ALA A 26 4.84 -4.19 -9.28
N ASP A 27 5.02 -5.40 -8.76
CA ASP A 27 6.30 -6.11 -8.77
C ASP A 27 6.31 -7.21 -9.83
N ARG A 28 7.50 -7.53 -10.32
CA ARG A 28 7.74 -8.58 -11.30
C ARG A 28 7.79 -9.94 -10.60
N VAL A 29 7.55 -11.02 -11.34
CA VAL A 29 7.81 -12.40 -10.92
C VAL A 29 8.94 -13.04 -11.71
N GLY A 30 9.46 -14.16 -11.21
CA GLY A 30 10.50 -14.94 -11.90
C GLY A 30 11.92 -14.51 -11.49
N THR A 31 12.88 -14.72 -12.39
CA THR A 31 14.30 -14.46 -12.13
C THR A 31 14.95 -13.84 -13.36
N GLU A 32 15.63 -12.72 -13.19
CA GLU A 32 16.42 -12.10 -14.26
C GLU A 32 17.90 -12.10 -13.85
N ARG A 33 18.76 -12.65 -14.72
CA ARG A 33 20.22 -12.71 -14.49
C ARG A 33 20.62 -13.31 -13.13
N GLY A 34 19.87 -14.29 -12.65
CA GLY A 34 20.11 -14.96 -11.37
C GLY A 34 19.52 -14.24 -10.14
N GLN A 35 18.89 -13.08 -10.31
CA GLN A 35 18.20 -12.38 -9.22
C GLN A 35 16.69 -12.71 -9.25
N PRO A 36 16.14 -13.39 -8.23
CA PRO A 36 14.71 -13.60 -8.11
C PRO A 36 14.00 -12.30 -7.72
N PHE A 37 12.80 -12.09 -8.26
CA PHE A 37 11.87 -11.05 -7.82
C PHE A 37 10.95 -11.61 -6.72
N VAL A 38 10.33 -10.71 -5.95
CA VAL A 38 9.51 -11.07 -4.79
C VAL A 38 8.04 -11.26 -5.18
N GLY A 39 7.62 -10.65 -6.29
CA GLY A 39 6.23 -10.71 -6.76
C GLY A 39 5.29 -10.04 -5.76
N ARG A 40 4.10 -10.63 -5.57
CA ARG A 40 3.17 -10.21 -4.51
C ARG A 40 2.73 -8.75 -4.59
N SER A 41 2.61 -8.25 -5.82
CA SER A 41 1.90 -7.03 -6.19
C SER A 41 0.59 -6.90 -5.41
N LEU A 42 0.22 -5.69 -5.02
CA LEU A 42 -1.02 -5.43 -4.30
C LEU A 42 -1.51 -4.00 -4.54
N ILE A 43 -2.80 -3.79 -4.41
CA ILE A 43 -3.40 -2.45 -4.35
C ILE A 43 -3.85 -2.22 -2.91
N VAL A 44 -3.42 -1.12 -2.31
CA VAL A 44 -3.69 -0.76 -0.91
C VAL A 44 -4.63 0.44 -0.86
N GLY A 45 -5.65 0.34 -0.02
CA GLY A 45 -6.58 1.44 0.28
C GLY A 45 -5.98 2.46 1.27
N PRO A 46 -6.61 3.64 1.43
CA PRO A 46 -6.09 4.73 2.25
C PRO A 46 -6.03 4.41 3.74
N THR A 47 -6.71 3.36 4.20
CA THR A 47 -6.62 2.86 5.59
C THR A 47 -5.41 1.94 5.83
N GLY A 48 -4.64 1.61 4.79
CA GLY A 48 -3.49 0.69 4.84
C GLY A 48 -3.82 -0.76 4.55
N TRP A 49 -5.09 -1.10 4.32
CA TRP A 49 -5.51 -2.46 4.01
C TRP A 49 -5.47 -2.74 2.50
N PRO A 50 -5.02 -3.94 2.07
CA PRO A 50 -5.13 -4.36 0.68
C PRO A 50 -6.58 -4.37 0.21
N ILE A 51 -6.84 -3.79 -0.95
CA ILE A 51 -8.13 -3.85 -1.67
C ILE A 51 -8.06 -4.77 -2.89
N ALA A 52 -6.85 -5.17 -3.31
CA ALA A 52 -6.60 -6.27 -4.23
C ALA A 52 -5.21 -6.87 -3.97
N GLY A 53 -5.07 -8.19 -4.17
CA GLY A 53 -3.84 -8.93 -3.87
C GLY A 53 -3.67 -9.31 -2.39
N PRO A 54 -2.47 -9.71 -1.95
CA PRO A 54 -1.25 -9.82 -2.77
C PRO A 54 -1.38 -10.88 -3.87
N ALA A 55 -0.81 -10.58 -5.02
CA ALA A 55 -0.69 -11.50 -6.15
C ALA A 55 0.25 -12.68 -5.84
N SER A 56 0.36 -13.65 -6.75
CA SER A 56 1.35 -14.70 -6.67
C SER A 56 2.79 -14.17 -6.51
N GLU A 57 3.60 -14.95 -5.80
CA GLU A 57 5.05 -14.77 -5.66
C GLU A 57 5.80 -15.13 -6.95
N ALA A 58 5.27 -16.05 -7.75
CA ALA A 58 5.98 -16.65 -8.87
C ALA A 58 5.23 -16.60 -10.21
N GLY A 59 3.91 -16.34 -10.17
CA GLY A 59 3.04 -16.33 -11.36
C GLY A 59 2.66 -14.92 -11.79
N GLU A 60 2.53 -14.71 -13.10
CA GLU A 60 2.05 -13.45 -13.66
C GLU A 60 0.55 -13.29 -13.38
N GLU A 61 0.15 -12.10 -12.90
CA GLU A 61 -1.23 -11.78 -12.55
C GLU A 61 -1.55 -10.31 -12.85
N ILE A 62 -2.83 -10.02 -13.09
CA ILE A 62 -3.36 -8.66 -13.21
C ILE A 62 -4.28 -8.41 -12.02
N LEU A 63 -3.98 -7.38 -11.24
CA LEU A 63 -4.86 -6.90 -10.18
C LEU A 63 -5.67 -5.69 -10.63
N ILE A 64 -6.97 -5.70 -10.35
CA ILE A 64 -7.90 -4.62 -10.67
C ILE A 64 -8.68 -4.31 -9.41
N ALA A 65 -8.84 -3.02 -9.09
CA ALA A 65 -9.71 -2.56 -8.01
C ALA A 65 -10.48 -1.31 -8.45
N THR A 66 -11.75 -1.24 -8.07
CA THR A 66 -12.54 -0.01 -8.15
C THR A 66 -12.31 0.80 -6.89
N ILE A 67 -12.03 2.09 -7.04
CA ILE A 67 -11.76 2.99 -5.90
C ILE A 67 -12.80 4.10 -5.82
N ASN A 68 -13.00 4.62 -4.62
CA ASN A 68 -13.77 5.83 -4.38
C ASN A 68 -12.86 6.90 -3.79
N LEU A 69 -12.64 8.00 -4.52
CA LEU A 69 -11.76 9.07 -4.05
C LEU A 69 -12.26 9.74 -2.75
N GLY A 70 -13.55 9.64 -2.43
CA GLY A 70 -14.10 10.11 -1.16
C GLY A 70 -13.53 9.41 0.07
N ASP A 71 -13.08 8.16 -0.07
CA ASP A 71 -12.56 7.36 1.05
C ASP A 71 -11.23 7.94 1.59
N VAL A 72 -10.48 8.69 0.78
CA VAL A 72 -9.26 9.39 1.20
C VAL A 72 -9.58 10.44 2.26
N VAL A 73 -10.64 11.22 2.05
CA VAL A 73 -11.05 12.25 3.01
C VAL A 73 -11.47 11.59 4.33
N GLN A 74 -12.23 10.51 4.25
CA GLN A 74 -12.67 9.76 5.44
C GLN A 74 -11.48 9.13 6.19
N ALA A 75 -10.51 8.58 5.47
CA ALA A 75 -9.35 7.94 6.09
C ALA A 75 -8.42 8.93 6.82
N ARG A 76 -8.40 10.20 6.40
CA ARG A 76 -7.60 11.26 7.06
C ARG A 76 -8.29 11.84 8.28
N ALA A 77 -9.62 11.89 8.30
CA ALA A 77 -10.41 12.37 9.43
C ALA A 77 -10.46 11.31 10.57
N LEU A 78 -9.47 11.35 11.47
CA LEU A 78 -9.32 10.38 12.57
C LEU A 78 -10.36 10.60 13.69
N SER A 79 -10.78 11.84 13.89
CA SER A 79 -11.83 12.23 14.84
C SER A 79 -12.49 13.54 14.40
N GLU A 80 -13.47 14.04 15.16
CA GLU A 80 -14.05 15.38 14.94
C GLU A 80 -13.00 16.50 14.93
N ARG A 81 -11.86 16.31 15.62
CA ARG A 81 -10.82 17.33 15.82
C ARG A 81 -9.45 16.91 15.34
N ASN A 82 -9.32 15.77 14.66
CA ASN A 82 -8.03 15.25 14.23
C ASN A 82 -8.04 14.87 12.76
N ASP A 83 -7.07 15.42 12.02
CA ASP A 83 -6.79 15.05 10.63
C ASP A 83 -5.32 14.61 10.48
N ALA A 84 -5.10 13.41 9.96
CA ALA A 84 -3.77 12.81 9.83
C ALA A 84 -2.76 13.66 9.04
N ILE A 85 -3.24 14.43 8.05
CA ILE A 85 -2.38 15.31 7.23
C ILE A 85 -2.46 16.75 7.72
N GLY A 86 -3.67 17.24 8.04
CA GLY A 86 -3.93 18.60 8.49
C GLY A 86 -3.24 18.93 9.81
N ASP A 87 -3.08 17.96 10.70
CA ASP A 87 -2.44 18.16 12.01
C ASP A 87 -0.90 18.09 11.95
N ARG A 88 -0.30 17.89 10.76
CA ARG A 88 1.16 17.83 10.61
C ARG A 88 1.80 19.19 10.92
N ARG A 89 2.80 19.19 11.79
CA ARG A 89 3.60 20.36 12.17
C ARG A 89 4.81 20.55 11.23
N SER A 90 4.55 21.02 10.02
CA SER A 90 5.60 21.32 9.02
C SER A 90 6.56 22.44 9.45
N ASP A 91 6.19 23.22 10.44
CA ASP A 91 7.04 24.21 11.09
C ASP A 91 8.09 23.59 12.05
N VAL A 92 7.89 22.34 12.47
CA VAL A 92 8.77 21.62 13.42
C VAL A 92 9.64 20.57 12.71
N TYR A 93 9.13 19.95 11.64
CA TYR A 93 9.83 18.91 10.89
C TYR A 93 10.11 19.37 9.46
N GLY A 94 11.40 19.38 9.07
CA GLY A 94 11.90 19.76 7.74
C GLY A 94 12.20 18.56 6.86
#